data_AF-A0A7C6UFK6-F1
#
_entry.id   AF-A0A7C6UFK6-F1
#
_cell.length_a   1.000
_cell.length_b   1.000
_cell.length_c   1.000
_cell.angle_alpha   90.00
_cell.angle_beta   90.00
_cell.angle_gamma   90.00
#
_symmetry.space_group_name_H-M   'P 1'
#
loop_
_entity.id
_entity.type
_entity.pdbx_description
1 polymer ?
#
loop_
_entity_poly.entity_id
_entity_poly.type
_entity_poly.pdbx_seq_one_letter_code
_entity_poly.pdbx_strand_id
1 'polypeptide(L)'
;MRTHNNLVKAKLMVCVVLFVALEGATVKAEGLGLSLHTVDTSSVIYTSNNIEVALIFTNNSTETVALLNHFAPIPVFFEFKLVKADGTVVAVPGSGKVSFYESSMQYVELGPGDVHGIPLNLADVLREQLESGTYSVSVIYKNQYGSNCFKGKVESNQINIQVDIGSE
;
A
#
# COMPACT_ATOMS: atom_id res chain seq x y z
N MET A 1 -55.27 34.68 -18.66
CA MET A 1 -55.09 35.25 -17.31
C MET A 1 -54.49 34.16 -16.43
N ARG A 2 -53.35 34.47 -15.79
CA ARG A 2 -52.33 33.62 -15.13
C ARG A 2 -52.70 32.17 -14.72
N THR A 3 -51.93 31.23 -15.27
CA THR A 3 -51.70 29.85 -14.79
C THR A 3 -50.70 29.85 -13.63
N HIS A 4 -51.07 29.29 -12.48
CA HIS A 4 -50.17 29.04 -11.35
C HIS A 4 -49.76 27.57 -11.31
N ASN A 5 -48.51 27.28 -11.66
CA ASN A 5 -47.86 25.99 -11.41
C ASN A 5 -47.20 26.01 -10.03
N ASN A 6 -47.67 25.18 -9.11
CA ASN A 6 -47.02 24.92 -7.83
C ASN A 6 -46.13 23.68 -7.96
N LEU A 7 -44.81 23.90 -8.00
CA LEU A 7 -43.79 22.86 -7.93
C LEU A 7 -43.19 22.86 -6.52
N VAL A 8 -43.70 22.01 -5.64
CA VAL A 8 -43.13 21.83 -4.30
C VAL A 8 -42.05 20.75 -4.36
N LYS A 9 -40.80 21.18 -4.11
CA LYS A 9 -39.58 20.37 -4.10
C LYS A 9 -39.62 19.35 -2.95
N ALA A 10 -39.53 18.06 -3.27
CA ALA A 10 -39.22 17.01 -2.30
C ALA A 10 -37.71 17.07 -1.94
N LYS A 11 -37.39 17.22 -0.64
CA LYS A 11 -36.02 17.10 -0.13
C LYS A 11 -35.76 15.64 0.23
N LEU A 12 -34.80 15.04 -0.46
CA LEU A 12 -34.24 13.72 -0.20
C LEU A 12 -33.35 13.81 1.06
N MET A 13 -33.70 13.06 2.11
CA MET A 13 -32.92 12.91 3.35
C MET A 13 -32.14 11.60 3.24
N VAL A 14 -30.81 11.68 3.16
CA VAL A 14 -29.94 10.50 3.05
C VAL A 14 -29.27 10.24 4.39
N CYS A 15 -29.31 8.96 4.78
CA CYS A 15 -28.90 8.37 6.04
C CYS A 15 -27.42 8.59 6.40
N VAL A 16 -27.17 8.89 7.68
CA VAL A 16 -25.85 8.74 8.30
C VAL A 16 -25.89 7.46 9.14
N VAL A 17 -25.18 6.42 8.69
CA VAL A 17 -24.93 5.21 9.47
C VAL A 17 -23.60 5.42 10.20
N LEU A 18 -23.65 5.52 11.52
CA LEU A 18 -22.46 5.65 12.37
C LEU A 18 -21.96 4.24 12.73
N PHE A 19 -20.85 3.81 12.16
CA PHE A 19 -20.07 2.67 12.66
C PHE A 19 -18.96 3.21 13.56
N VAL A 20 -19.04 2.90 14.86
CA VAL A 20 -17.94 3.16 15.81
C VAL A 20 -17.19 1.85 16.01
N ALA A 21 -16.04 1.70 15.34
CA ALA A 21 -15.09 0.65 15.64
C ALA A 21 -14.08 1.19 16.66
N LEU A 22 -13.99 0.54 17.82
CA LEU A 22 -12.90 0.73 18.79
C LEU A 22 -11.63 0.09 18.21
N GLU A 23 -10.64 0.90 17.87
CA GLU A 23 -9.29 0.41 17.54
C GLU A 23 -8.30 0.84 18.62
N GLY A 24 -7.48 -0.12 19.06
CA GLY A 24 -6.46 0.06 20.09
C GLY A 24 -5.46 1.13 19.70
N ALA A 25 -5.06 1.94 20.68
CA ALA A 25 -4.10 3.02 20.51
C ALA A 25 -2.73 2.47 20.09
N THR A 26 -2.45 2.52 18.79
CA THR A 26 -1.10 2.48 18.25
C THR A 26 -0.48 3.86 18.48
N VAL A 27 0.65 3.93 19.18
CA VAL A 27 1.41 5.17 19.36
C VAL A 27 1.88 5.63 17.98
N LYS A 28 1.15 6.58 17.39
CA LYS A 28 1.48 7.22 16.11
C LYS A 28 2.70 8.11 16.31
N ALA A 29 3.70 7.97 15.45
CA ALA A 29 4.69 9.01 15.27
C ALA A 29 3.94 10.26 14.77
N GLU A 30 3.70 11.21 15.67
CA GLU A 30 3.04 12.47 15.36
C GLU A 30 3.96 13.29 14.45
N GLY A 31 3.49 13.64 13.25
CA GLY A 31 4.17 14.60 12.40
C GLY A 31 3.77 14.52 10.93
N LEU A 32 3.82 13.34 10.31
CA LEU A 32 3.54 13.19 8.89
C LEU A 32 2.52 12.06 8.68
N GLY A 33 1.28 12.44 8.41
CA GLY A 33 0.19 11.51 8.10
C GLY A 33 0.36 10.89 6.72
N LEU A 34 1.21 9.88 6.59
CA LEU A 34 1.35 9.07 5.38
C LEU A 34 0.57 7.77 5.57
N SER A 35 -0.33 7.41 4.64
CA SER A 35 -0.89 6.05 4.55
C SER A 35 -0.31 5.31 3.36
N LEU A 36 -0.36 3.99 3.45
CA LEU A 36 0.01 3.07 2.39
C LEU A 36 -1.19 2.16 2.11
N HIS A 37 -1.48 1.96 0.83
CA HIS A 37 -2.48 1.01 0.38
C HIS A 37 -1.84 0.06 -0.62
N THR A 38 -2.17 -1.22 -0.53
CA THR A 38 -1.76 -2.21 -1.53
C THR A 38 -2.97 -2.53 -2.38
N VAL A 39 -2.78 -2.49 -3.69
CA VAL A 39 -3.80 -2.80 -4.69
C VAL A 39 -3.28 -3.92 -5.58
N ASP A 40 -4.08 -4.97 -5.73
CA ASP A 40 -3.84 -5.98 -6.76
C ASP A 40 -4.14 -5.37 -8.13
N THR A 41 -3.12 -5.24 -8.97
CA THR A 41 -3.24 -4.62 -10.30
C THR A 41 -3.64 -5.62 -11.37
N SER A 42 -3.56 -6.92 -11.07
CA SER A 42 -3.77 -8.01 -12.01
C SER A 42 -4.75 -9.00 -11.38
N SER A 43 -6.03 -8.66 -11.44
CA SER A 43 -7.15 -9.43 -10.84
C SER A 43 -7.32 -10.86 -11.41
N VAL A 44 -6.37 -11.37 -12.19
CA VAL A 44 -6.52 -12.55 -13.07
C VAL A 44 -5.17 -13.28 -13.21
N ILE A 45 -5.15 -14.51 -12.68
CA ILE A 45 -4.26 -15.64 -13.01
C ILE A 45 -2.81 -15.25 -13.33
N TYR A 46 -1.95 -15.25 -12.31
CA TYR A 46 -0.52 -15.04 -12.49
C TYR A 46 0.08 -16.17 -13.32
N THR A 47 0.83 -15.81 -14.35
CA THR A 47 1.79 -16.74 -14.94
C THR A 47 3.03 -16.76 -14.04
N SER A 48 3.77 -17.88 -14.01
CA SER A 48 4.82 -18.23 -13.04
C SER A 48 5.94 -17.20 -12.77
N ASN A 49 5.96 -16.06 -13.47
CA ASN A 49 7.01 -15.04 -13.40
C ASN A 49 6.53 -13.61 -13.08
N ASN A 50 5.23 -13.35 -12.97
CA ASN A 50 4.76 -11.97 -12.78
C ASN A 50 3.61 -11.89 -11.78
N ILE A 51 3.86 -11.31 -10.61
CA ILE A 51 2.89 -11.06 -9.54
C ILE A 51 2.92 -9.57 -9.23
N GLU A 52 2.21 -8.79 -10.04
CA GLU A 52 2.21 -7.33 -9.94
C GLU A 52 1.28 -6.86 -8.83
N VAL A 53 1.82 -6.03 -7.94
CA VAL A 53 1.06 -5.27 -6.95
C VAL A 53 1.45 -3.81 -7.04
N ALA A 54 0.49 -2.91 -6.83
CA ALA A 54 0.77 -1.48 -6.70
C ALA A 54 0.70 -1.08 -5.23
N LEU A 55 1.75 -0.39 -4.78
CA LEU A 55 1.78 0.31 -3.51
C LEU A 55 1.41 1.78 -3.74
N ILE A 56 0.29 2.21 -3.16
CA ILE A 56 -0.22 3.57 -3.27
C ILE A 56 0.03 4.28 -1.94
N PHE A 57 0.93 5.26 -1.97
CA PHE A 57 1.14 6.19 -0.87
C PHE A 57 0.16 7.35 -0.99
N THR A 58 -0.45 7.72 0.12
CA THR A 58 -1.32 8.90 0.20
C THR A 58 -0.85 9.79 1.33
N ASN A 59 -0.65 11.08 1.03
CA ASN A 59 -0.39 12.07 2.06
C ASN A 59 -1.71 12.57 2.66
N ASN A 60 -2.03 12.09 3.87
CA ASN A 60 -3.19 12.50 4.64
C ASN A 60 -2.89 13.65 5.62
N SER A 61 -1.69 14.22 5.59
CA SER A 61 -1.34 15.38 6.41
C SER A 61 -1.74 16.68 5.74
N THR A 62 -1.64 17.78 6.48
CA THR A 62 -1.81 19.15 5.95
C THR A 62 -0.52 19.74 5.40
N GLU A 63 0.61 19.03 5.51
CA GLU A 63 1.94 19.48 5.09
C GLU A 63 2.42 18.68 3.88
N THR A 64 3.42 19.18 3.16
CA THR A 64 4.04 18.41 2.06
C THR A 64 4.99 17.37 2.65
N VAL A 65 4.90 16.13 2.16
CA VAL A 65 5.77 15.02 2.57
C VAL A 65 6.67 14.66 1.41
N ALA A 66 7.99 14.69 1.60
CA ALA A 66 8.90 14.09 0.64
C ALA A 66 9.03 12.58 0.90
N LEU A 67 8.80 11.77 -0.12
CA LEU A 67 8.99 10.32 -0.11
C LEU A 67 10.22 9.96 -0.93
N LEU A 68 11.05 9.04 -0.45
CA LEU A 68 12.15 8.52 -1.25
C LEU A 68 11.57 7.81 -2.48
N ASN A 69 12.04 8.13 -3.69
CA ASN A 69 11.62 7.52 -4.95
C ASN A 69 12.71 6.58 -5.50
N HIS A 70 13.28 5.77 -4.62
CA HIS A 70 14.27 4.76 -4.94
C HIS A 70 14.13 3.60 -3.97
N PHE A 71 13.72 2.43 -4.48
CA PHE A 71 13.33 1.30 -3.64
C PHE A 71 14.10 0.02 -3.95
N ALA A 72 15.31 0.12 -4.49
CA ALA A 72 16.17 -1.02 -4.76
C ALA A 72 17.28 -1.11 -3.70
N PRO A 73 17.55 -2.28 -3.09
CA PRO A 73 16.79 -3.52 -3.22
C PRO A 73 15.49 -3.48 -2.41
N ILE A 74 14.43 -4.09 -2.95
CA ILE A 74 13.05 -4.04 -2.41
C ILE A 74 12.98 -4.42 -0.92
N PRO A 75 13.60 -5.53 -0.44
CA PRO A 75 13.45 -5.94 0.96
C PRO A 75 14.13 -5.02 1.99
N VAL A 76 14.91 -4.02 1.55
CA VAL A 76 15.41 -2.96 2.44
C VAL A 76 14.28 -2.02 2.86
N PHE A 77 13.45 -1.63 1.89
CA PHE A 77 12.41 -0.62 2.07
C PHE A 77 11.04 -1.21 2.36
N PHE A 78 10.82 -2.47 1.97
CA PHE A 78 9.54 -3.14 2.10
C PHE A 78 9.71 -4.46 2.85
N GLU A 79 8.82 -4.70 3.80
CA GLU A 79 8.69 -5.96 4.51
C GLU A 79 7.34 -6.55 4.15
N PHE A 80 7.35 -7.74 3.57
CA PHE A 80 6.15 -8.42 3.12
C PHE A 80 5.70 -9.41 4.17
N LYS A 81 4.43 -9.31 4.59
CA LYS A 81 3.75 -10.30 5.42
C LYS A 81 2.87 -11.14 4.50
N LEU A 82 3.28 -12.39 4.28
CA LEU A 82 2.54 -13.36 3.48
C LEU A 82 2.03 -14.50 4.34
N VAL A 83 0.75 -14.82 4.17
CA VAL A 83 0.09 -15.92 4.88
C VAL A 83 -0.71 -16.74 3.88
N LYS A 84 -0.44 -18.05 3.82
CA LYS A 84 -1.21 -19.01 3.03
C LYS A 84 -2.65 -19.12 3.55
N ALA A 85 -3.56 -19.64 2.72
CA ALA A 85 -4.96 -19.88 3.11
C ALA A 85 -5.12 -20.77 4.37
N ASP A 86 -4.15 -21.64 4.66
CA ASP A 86 -4.12 -22.51 5.84
C ASP A 86 -3.58 -21.81 7.11
N GLY A 87 -3.18 -20.54 7.01
CA GLY A 87 -2.58 -19.76 8.10
C GLY A 87 -1.06 -19.86 8.20
N THR A 88 -0.39 -20.64 7.35
CA THR A 88 1.06 -20.76 7.33
C THR A 88 1.71 -19.46 6.86
N VAL A 89 2.61 -18.90 7.67
CA VAL A 89 3.39 -17.71 7.31
C VAL A 89 4.51 -18.09 6.34
N VAL A 90 4.61 -17.37 5.22
CA VAL A 90 5.70 -17.51 4.26
C VAL A 90 6.84 -16.58 4.67
N ALA A 91 8.01 -17.15 4.94
CA ALA A 91 9.19 -16.37 5.29
C ALA A 91 9.72 -15.63 4.07
N VAL A 92 9.91 -14.31 4.20
CA VAL A 92 10.44 -13.45 3.13
C VAL A 92 11.89 -13.09 3.46
N PRO A 93 12.86 -13.41 2.58
CA PRO A 93 14.25 -13.06 2.81
C PRO A 93 14.44 -11.54 2.96
N GLY A 94 15.17 -11.12 3.99
CA GLY A 94 15.63 -9.73 4.12
C GLY A 94 16.89 -9.47 3.30
N SER A 95 17.15 -8.21 2.94
CA SER A 95 18.34 -7.83 2.14
C SER A 95 19.61 -7.54 2.95
N GLY A 96 19.62 -7.80 4.27
CA GLY A 96 20.73 -7.41 5.13
C GLY A 96 20.92 -5.89 5.19
N LYS A 97 22.15 -5.45 5.53
CA LYS A 97 22.50 -4.03 5.57
C LYS A 97 22.99 -3.58 4.20
N VAL A 98 22.43 -2.49 3.68
CA VAL A 98 22.84 -1.85 2.43
C VAL A 98 23.32 -0.43 2.72
N SER A 99 24.40 -0.03 2.05
CA SER A 99 24.93 1.33 2.03
C SER A 99 24.50 2.03 0.75
N PHE A 100 23.89 3.20 0.87
CA PHE A 100 23.46 4.02 -0.26
C PHE A 100 24.31 5.29 -0.31
N TYR A 101 24.66 5.73 -1.51
CA TYR A 101 25.24 7.06 -1.71
C TYR A 101 24.11 8.09 -1.71
N GLU A 102 24.23 9.17 -0.93
CA GLU A 102 23.17 10.18 -0.83
C GLU A 102 22.84 10.83 -2.19
N SER A 103 23.84 11.00 -3.05
CA SER A 103 23.68 11.60 -4.37
C SER A 103 22.83 10.79 -5.35
N SER A 104 22.58 9.50 -5.08
CA SER A 104 21.72 8.66 -5.92
C SER A 104 20.26 8.61 -5.46
N MET A 105 19.92 9.28 -4.35
CA MET A 105 18.57 9.27 -3.81
C MET A 105 17.71 10.32 -4.50
N GLN A 106 16.61 9.85 -5.08
CA GLN A 106 15.57 10.70 -5.67
C GLN A 106 14.40 10.78 -4.70
N TYR A 107 13.66 11.89 -4.75
CA TYR A 107 12.49 12.11 -3.90
C TYR A 107 11.29 12.52 -4.76
N VAL A 108 10.11 12.17 -4.30
CA VAL A 108 8.84 12.69 -4.79
C VAL A 108 8.17 13.48 -3.66
N GLU A 109 7.76 14.71 -3.95
CA GLU A 109 7.01 15.52 -2.99
C GLU A 109 5.52 15.25 -3.16
N LEU A 110 4.85 14.94 -2.06
CA LEU A 110 3.41 14.70 -1.99
C LEU A 110 2.80 15.84 -1.20
N GLY A 111 2.03 16.71 -1.85
CA GLY A 111 1.18 17.69 -1.18
C GLY A 111 0.02 17.04 -0.42
N PRO A 112 -0.76 17.81 0.35
CA PRO A 112 -1.94 17.30 1.04
C PRO A 112 -2.94 16.65 0.08
N GLY A 113 -3.23 15.36 0.28
CA GLY A 113 -4.13 14.55 -0.55
C GLY A 113 -3.48 13.95 -1.80
N ASP A 114 -2.21 14.27 -2.10
CA ASP A 114 -1.52 13.68 -3.24
C ASP A 114 -1.28 12.18 -3.04
N VAL A 115 -1.24 11.47 -4.17
CA VAL A 115 -1.01 10.03 -4.23
C VAL A 115 0.21 9.70 -5.10
N HIS A 116 0.94 8.66 -4.72
CA HIS A 116 2.06 8.14 -5.51
C HIS A 116 2.04 6.61 -5.53
N GLY A 117 2.03 6.06 -6.74
CA GLY A 117 2.00 4.62 -6.97
C GLY A 117 3.37 4.06 -7.31
N ILE A 118 3.75 2.95 -6.68
CA ILE A 118 4.95 2.18 -7.00
C ILE A 118 4.50 0.79 -7.46
N PRO A 119 4.74 0.41 -8.72
CA PRO A 119 4.54 -0.96 -9.16
C PRO A 119 5.65 -1.84 -8.55
N LEU A 120 5.28 -3.00 -8.03
CA LEU A 120 6.19 -4.03 -7.55
C LEU A 120 5.80 -5.37 -8.14
N ASN A 121 6.79 -6.19 -8.51
CA ASN A 121 6.57 -7.60 -8.81
C ASN A 121 7.02 -8.44 -7.61
N LEU A 122 6.09 -9.12 -6.94
CA LEU A 122 6.39 -9.96 -5.79
C LEU A 122 7.28 -11.16 -6.16
N ALA A 123 7.28 -11.58 -7.43
CA ALA A 123 8.18 -12.64 -7.89
C ALA A 123 9.66 -12.24 -7.73
N ASP A 124 10.01 -10.95 -7.80
CA ASP A 124 11.39 -10.49 -7.63
C ASP A 124 11.95 -10.74 -6.21
N VAL A 125 11.05 -10.94 -5.24
CA VAL A 125 11.40 -11.14 -3.83
C VAL A 125 11.07 -12.55 -3.35
N LEU A 126 10.04 -13.19 -3.94
CA LEU A 126 9.39 -14.37 -3.37
C LEU A 126 9.43 -15.62 -4.27
N ARG A 127 10.12 -15.57 -5.41
CA ARG A 127 10.06 -16.61 -6.44
C ARG A 127 10.23 -18.03 -5.91
N GLU A 128 11.17 -18.24 -5.00
CA GLU A 128 11.51 -19.57 -4.48
C GLU A 128 10.56 -20.04 -3.36
N GLN A 129 9.74 -19.15 -2.80
CA GLN A 129 8.89 -19.43 -1.65
C GLN A 129 7.41 -19.55 -2.01
N LEU A 130 7.04 -19.22 -3.24
CA LEU A 130 5.66 -19.28 -3.69
C LEU A 130 5.33 -20.65 -4.28
N GLU A 131 4.16 -21.15 -3.90
CA GLU A 131 3.47 -22.32 -4.45
C GLU A 131 2.11 -21.87 -5.02
N SER A 132 1.50 -22.66 -5.91
CA SER A 132 0.11 -22.39 -6.33
C SER A 132 -0.84 -22.38 -5.13
N GLY A 133 -1.68 -21.34 -5.03
CA GLY A 133 -2.60 -21.18 -3.90
C GLY A 133 -3.02 -19.73 -3.65
N THR A 134 -3.94 -19.55 -2.69
CA THR A 134 -4.37 -18.23 -2.24
C THR A 134 -3.47 -17.74 -1.10
N TYR A 135 -3.05 -16.48 -1.17
CA TYR A 135 -2.24 -15.82 -0.16
C TYR A 135 -2.88 -14.51 0.28
N SER A 136 -2.81 -14.25 1.58
CA SER A 136 -3.00 -12.93 2.15
C SER A 136 -1.66 -12.19 2.14
N VAL A 137 -1.65 -10.96 1.64
CA VAL A 137 -0.46 -10.12 1.51
C VAL A 137 -0.72 -8.76 2.14
N SER A 138 0.20 -8.33 2.99
CA SER A 138 0.34 -6.93 3.42
C SER A 138 1.80 -6.51 3.36
N VAL A 139 2.04 -5.22 3.19
CA VAL A 139 3.38 -4.65 3.00
C VAL A 139 3.59 -3.57 4.04
N ILE A 140 4.72 -3.63 4.73
CA ILE A 140 5.20 -2.54 5.57
C ILE A 140 6.30 -1.80 4.82
N TYR A 141 6.04 -0.54 4.47
CA TYR A 141 7.10 0.37 4.07
C TYR A 141 7.87 0.81 5.31
N LYS A 142 9.20 0.79 5.22
CA LYS A 142 10.12 1.26 6.25
C LYS A 142 11.24 2.08 5.60
N ASN A 143 11.45 3.29 6.09
CA ASN A 143 12.55 4.13 5.61
C ASN A 143 13.35 4.72 6.76
N GLN A 144 14.66 4.51 6.67
CA GLN A 144 15.67 5.11 7.54
C GLN A 144 16.68 5.95 6.74
N TYR A 145 16.60 5.97 5.41
CA TYR A 145 17.60 6.53 4.49
C TYR A 145 17.15 7.84 3.84
N GLY A 146 18.11 8.65 3.39
CA GLY A 146 17.87 9.97 2.79
C GLY A 146 17.75 11.12 3.78
N SER A 147 17.61 12.33 3.25
CA SER A 147 17.54 13.57 4.03
C SER A 147 16.22 14.26 3.75
N ASN A 148 15.61 14.86 4.77
CA ASN A 148 14.35 15.63 4.67
C ASN A 148 13.18 14.89 3.98
N CYS A 149 13.08 13.58 4.19
CA CYS A 149 12.00 12.75 3.69
C CYS A 149 11.30 12.00 4.84
N PHE A 150 10.18 11.35 4.54
CA PHE A 150 9.48 10.51 5.51
C PHE A 150 10.42 9.45 6.10
N LYS A 151 10.53 9.45 7.43
CA LYS A 151 11.25 8.47 8.23
C LYS A 151 10.26 7.72 9.11
N GLY A 152 10.36 6.40 9.14
CA GLY A 152 9.50 5.59 9.97
C GLY A 152 8.96 4.39 9.22
N LYS A 153 7.76 3.96 9.61
CA LYS A 153 7.08 2.79 9.07
C LYS A 153 5.61 3.08 8.82
N VAL A 154 5.07 2.51 7.76
CA VAL A 154 3.63 2.51 7.47
C VAL A 154 3.25 1.15 6.90
N GLU A 155 2.16 0.60 7.40
CA GLU A 155 1.63 -0.69 6.99
C GLU A 155 0.48 -0.50 6.02
N SER A 156 0.43 -1.33 4.97
CA SER A 156 -0.66 -1.34 4.01
C SER A 156 -1.88 -2.07 4.53
N ASN A 157 -3.03 -1.88 3.86
CA ASN A 157 -4.11 -2.87 3.96
C ASN A 157 -3.64 -4.25 3.49
N GLN A 158 -4.38 -5.27 3.92
CA GLN A 158 -4.24 -6.62 3.43
C GLN A 158 -5.01 -6.80 2.10
N ILE A 159 -4.43 -7.53 1.16
CA ILE A 159 -5.10 -8.01 -0.06
C ILE A 159 -4.98 -9.53 -0.14
N ASN A 160 -5.86 -10.18 -0.88
CA ASN A 160 -5.74 -11.59 -1.21
C ASN A 160 -5.31 -11.73 -2.67
N ILE A 161 -4.31 -12.57 -2.94
CA ILE A 161 -3.83 -12.88 -4.28
C ILE A 161 -3.95 -14.39 -4.53
N GLN A 162 -4.19 -14.80 -5.77
CA GLN A 162 -4.29 -16.19 -6.19
C GLN A 162 -3.14 -16.57 -7.11
N VAL A 163 -2.13 -17.28 -6.61
CA VAL A 163 -0.95 -17.73 -7.37
C VAL A 163 -1.26 -19.03 -8.13
N ASP A 164 -0.87 -19.10 -9.41
CA ASP A 164 -0.92 -20.30 -10.24
C ASP A 164 0.44 -20.54 -10.90
N ILE A 165 1.23 -21.43 -10.30
CA ILE A 165 2.46 -21.93 -10.89
C ILE A 165 2.06 -23.09 -11.79
N GLY A 166 1.88 -22.80 -13.07
CA GLY A 166 1.61 -23.82 -14.07
C GLY A 166 2.62 -24.96 -13.94
N SER A 167 2.14 -26.21 -13.98
CA SER A 167 3.01 -27.38 -14.05
C SER A 167 3.78 -27.35 -15.37
N GLU A 168 5.06 -26.98 -15.32
CA GLU A 168 5.98 -27.20 -16.43
C GLU A 168 6.18 -28.70 -16.71
#